data_AF-A0A8R1XZI9-F1
#
_entry.id   AF-A0A8R1XZI9-F1
#
_cell.length_a   1.000
_cell.length_b   1.000
_cell.length_c   1.000
_cell.angle_alpha   90.00
_cell.angle_beta   90.00
_cell.angle_gamma   90.00
#
_symmetry.space_group_name_H-M   'P 1'
#
loop_
_entity.id
_entity.type
_entity.pdbx_description
1 polymer ?
#
loop_
_entity_poly.entity_id
_entity_poly.type
_entity_poly.pdbx_seq_one_letter_code
_entity_poly.pdbx_strand_id
1 'polypeptide(L)'
;MIFHILLAYLLIKTAVSFKEECTLIRSNIASCPSPMTTIPHFVFTPELINLNAIKYPHGTTAMLVCPPNQYLEVHGSRWRVCNNGTWSGPFGKCKPLGT
;
A
#
# COMPACT_ATOMS: atom_id res chain seq x y z
N MET A 1 -40.64 -16.00 -30.35
CA MET A 1 -39.65 -17.05 -30.01
C MET A 1 -38.25 -16.76 -30.55
N ILE A 2 -38.06 -16.55 -31.85
CA ILE A 2 -36.73 -16.31 -32.46
C ILE A 2 -35.99 -15.14 -31.79
N PHE A 3 -36.69 -14.03 -31.51
CA PHE A 3 -36.11 -12.85 -30.85
C PHE A 3 -35.50 -13.16 -29.47
N HIS A 4 -36.15 -14.01 -28.66
CA HIS A 4 -35.65 -14.38 -27.34
C HIS A 4 -34.39 -15.25 -27.42
N ILE A 5 -34.31 -16.16 -28.39
CA ILE A 5 -33.13 -17.01 -28.60
C ILE A 5 -31.93 -16.14 -29.00
N LEU A 6 -32.15 -15.15 -29.89
CA LEU A 6 -31.11 -14.24 -30.35
C LEU A 6 -30.61 -13.33 -29.22
N LEU A 7 -31.52 -12.81 -28.40
CA LEU A 7 -31.18 -12.01 -27.21
C LEU A 7 -30.38 -12.83 -26.18
N ALA A 8 -30.80 -14.06 -25.87
CA ALA A 8 -30.09 -14.93 -24.94
C ALA A 8 -28.66 -15.25 -25.43
N TYR A 9 -28.49 -15.51 -26.73
CA TYR A 9 -27.19 -15.78 -27.32
C TYR A 9 -26.24 -14.57 -27.26
N LEU A 10 -26.75 -13.36 -27.48
CA LEU A 10 -25.98 -12.11 -27.34
C LEU A 10 -25.51 -11.92 -25.88
N LEU A 11 -26.38 -12.17 -24.90
CA LEU A 11 -26.03 -12.06 -23.47
C LEU A 11 -24.96 -13.06 -23.04
N ILE A 12 -25.00 -14.29 -23.56
CA ILE A 12 -23.97 -15.30 -23.25
C ILE A 12 -22.63 -14.88 -23.86
N LYS A 13 -22.63 -14.40 -25.11
CA LYS A 13 -21.40 -13.93 -25.78
C LYS A 13 -20.74 -12.77 -25.04
N THR A 14 -21.50 -11.79 -24.56
CA THR A 14 -20.95 -10.66 -23.81
C THR A 14 -20.35 -11.12 -22.46
N ALA A 15 -21.01 -12.04 -21.76
CA ALA A 15 -20.51 -12.57 -20.49
C ALA A 15 -19.19 -13.36 -20.64
N VAL A 16 -19.03 -14.15 -21.71
CA VAL A 16 -17.79 -14.89 -21.99
C VAL A 16 -16.65 -13.92 -22.32
N SER A 17 -16.91 -12.91 -23.17
CA SER A 17 -15.92 -11.89 -23.53
C SER A 17 -15.39 -11.13 -22.31
N PHE A 18 -16.27 -10.76 -21.37
CA PHE A 18 -15.88 -10.01 -20.17
C PHE A 18 -14.97 -10.84 -19.23
N LYS A 19 -15.23 -12.15 -19.11
CA LYS A 19 -14.41 -13.05 -18.30
C LYS A 19 -13.01 -13.24 -18.91
N GLU A 20 -12.94 -13.40 -20.23
CA GLU A 20 -11.66 -13.53 -20.96
C GLU A 20 -10.79 -12.28 -20.80
N GLU A 21 -11.39 -11.09 -20.94
CA GLU A 21 -10.68 -9.81 -20.79
C GLU A 21 -10.10 -9.62 -19.37
N CYS A 22 -10.87 -9.96 -18.32
CA CYS A 22 -10.37 -9.93 -16.94
C CYS A 22 -9.21 -10.92 -16.70
N THR A 23 -9.25 -12.12 -17.31
CA THR A 23 -8.15 -13.10 -17.18
C THR A 23 -6.89 -12.70 -17.95
N LEU A 24 -7.05 -12.06 -19.12
CA LEU A 24 -5.92 -11.67 -19.97
C LEU A 24 -5.18 -10.44 -19.40
N ILE A 25 -5.90 -9.49 -18.82
CA ILE A 25 -5.29 -8.33 -18.12
C ILE A 25 -4.47 -8.79 -16.91
N ARG A 26 -4.95 -9.77 -16.14
CA ARG A 26 -4.21 -10.27 -14.95
C ARG A 26 -2.93 -11.02 -15.32
N SER A 27 -2.86 -11.67 -16.49
CA SER A 27 -1.68 -12.45 -16.89
C SER A 27 -0.47 -11.60 -17.30
N ASN A 28 -0.66 -10.33 -17.66
CA ASN A 28 0.43 -9.48 -18.18
C ASN A 28 1.07 -8.53 -17.17
N ILE A 29 0.54 -8.46 -15.94
CA ILE A 29 1.20 -7.68 -14.88
C ILE A 29 2.19 -8.61 -14.20
N ALA A 30 3.48 -8.45 -14.56
CA ALA A 30 4.56 -9.10 -13.82
C ALA A 30 4.37 -8.80 -12.33
N SER A 31 4.26 -9.84 -11.51
CA SER A 31 4.23 -9.65 -10.06
C SER A 31 5.53 -8.96 -9.65
N CYS A 32 5.43 -7.85 -8.93
CA CYS A 32 6.62 -7.20 -8.39
C CYS A 32 7.38 -8.23 -7.52
N PRO A 33 8.70 -8.33 -7.62
CA PRO A 33 9.46 -9.10 -6.64
C PRO A 33 9.14 -8.54 -5.26
N SER A 34 8.82 -9.41 -4.30
CA SER A 34 8.77 -8.99 -2.90
C SER A 34 10.12 -8.36 -2.58
N PRO A 35 10.16 -7.13 -2.00
CA PRO A 35 11.42 -6.50 -1.72
C PRO A 35 12.20 -7.40 -0.75
N MET A 36 13.30 -7.99 -1.24
CA MET A 36 14.24 -8.74 -0.42
C MET A 36 14.96 -7.74 0.48
N THR A 37 14.43 -7.46 1.68
CA THR A 37 15.11 -6.55 2.60
C THR A 37 15.76 -7.35 3.72
N THR A 38 17.09 -7.38 3.73
CA THR A 38 17.89 -7.78 4.92
C THR A 38 17.73 -6.78 6.07
N ILE A 39 17.41 -5.53 5.72
CA ILE A 39 17.19 -4.44 6.68
C ILE A 39 15.73 -4.46 7.14
N PRO A 40 15.45 -4.47 8.45
CA PRO A 40 14.08 -4.38 8.93
C PRO A 40 13.51 -3.03 8.52
N HIS A 41 12.45 -3.07 7.73
CA HIS A 41 11.57 -1.92 7.50
C HIS A 41 10.25 -2.19 8.22
N PHE A 42 9.75 -1.21 8.95
CA PHE A 42 8.44 -1.33 9.59
C PHE A 42 7.66 -0.03 9.52
N VAL A 43 6.36 -0.17 9.69
CA VAL A 43 5.44 0.94 9.80
C VAL A 43 4.91 0.97 11.21
N PHE A 44 4.80 2.14 11.82
CA PHE A 44 4.32 2.26 13.19
C PHE A 44 3.18 3.28 13.31
N THR A 45 2.33 3.02 14.30
CA THR A 45 1.28 3.93 14.76
C THR A 45 1.71 4.49 16.12
N PRO A 46 1.66 5.81 16.35
CA PRO A 46 2.16 6.43 17.57
C PRO A 46 1.34 6.04 18.81
N GLU A 47 0.09 5.59 18.62
CA GLU A 47 -0.78 5.07 19.68
C GLU A 47 -0.34 3.69 20.21
N LEU A 48 0.47 2.95 19.45
CA LEU A 48 0.87 1.58 19.77
C LEU A 48 2.35 1.46 20.12
N ILE A 49 3.20 2.25 19.47
CA ILE A 49 4.66 2.10 19.55
C ILE A 49 5.28 3.44 19.94
N ASN A 50 5.92 3.46 21.12
CA ASN A 50 6.83 4.54 21.48
C ASN A 50 8.23 4.26 20.91
N LEU A 51 8.60 4.94 19.83
CA LEU A 51 9.90 4.77 19.18
C LEU A 51 11.10 5.08 20.09
N ASN A 52 10.92 5.91 21.12
CA ASN A 52 12.02 6.27 22.03
C ASN A 52 12.25 5.22 23.13
N ALA A 53 11.30 4.30 23.32
CA ALA A 53 11.40 3.23 24.31
C ALA A 53 12.16 2.00 23.80
N ILE A 54 12.42 1.90 22.49
CA ILE A 54 12.99 0.73 21.83
C ILE A 54 14.27 1.13 21.12
N LYS A 55 15.35 0.38 21.33
CA LYS A 55 16.61 0.55 20.59
C LYS A 55 16.56 -0.22 19.27
N TYR A 56 16.61 0.51 18.17
CA TYR A 56 16.60 -0.10 16.83
C TYR A 56 18.02 -0.30 16.30
N PRO A 57 18.31 -1.43 15.61
CA PRO A 57 19.58 -1.63 14.92
C PRO A 57 19.90 -0.52 13.91
N HIS A 58 21.19 -0.26 13.70
CA HIS A 58 21.64 0.63 12.62
C HIS A 58 21.08 0.16 11.27
N GLY A 59 20.66 1.10 10.43
CA GLY A 59 20.09 0.86 9.12
C GLY A 59 18.58 0.60 9.13
N THR A 60 17.97 0.27 10.27
CA THR A 60 16.51 0.05 10.39
C THR A 60 15.74 1.21 9.77
N THR A 61 14.74 0.91 8.94
CA THR A 61 13.89 1.93 8.34
C THR A 61 12.49 1.90 8.92
N ALA A 62 11.91 3.09 9.14
CA ALA A 62 10.58 3.23 9.70
C ALA A 62 9.77 4.30 8.97
N MET A 63 8.45 4.11 8.91
CA MET A 63 7.50 5.11 8.44
C MET A 63 6.35 5.25 9.45
N LEU A 64 5.93 6.50 9.69
CA LEU A 64 4.71 6.79 10.45
C LEU A 64 3.48 6.53 9.57
N VAL A 65 2.53 5.74 10.06
CA VAL A 65 1.19 5.67 9.48
C VAL A 65 0.18 6.40 10.35
N CYS A 66 -0.62 7.21 9.68
CA CYS A 66 -1.71 7.94 10.29
C CYS A 66 -3.01 7.14 10.27
N PRO A 67 -3.93 7.41 11.22
CA PRO A 67 -5.29 6.88 11.19
C PRO A 67 -6.01 7.20 9.86
N PRO A 68 -7.05 6.43 9.48
CA PRO A 68 -7.72 6.58 8.18
C PRO A 68 -8.30 7.97 7.86
N ASN A 69 -8.64 8.77 8.86
CA ASN A 69 -9.18 10.13 8.71
C ASN A 69 -8.10 11.22 8.71
N GLN A 70 -6.83 10.85 8.61
CA GLN A 70 -5.69 11.76 8.69
C GLN A 70 -4.70 11.54 7.56
N TYR A 71 -4.03 12.62 7.14
CA TYR A 71 -2.89 12.57 6.23
C TYR A 71 -1.58 12.81 6.99
N LEU A 72 -0.50 12.21 6.50
CA LEU A 72 0.84 12.46 7.02
C LEU A 72 1.39 13.76 6.41
N GLU A 73 1.50 14.80 7.24
CA GLU A 73 2.26 16.00 6.93
C GLU A 73 3.73 15.78 7.30
N VAL A 74 4.59 15.65 6.29
CA VAL A 74 6.02 15.42 6.46
C VAL A 74 6.81 16.16 5.40
N HIS A 75 7.93 16.75 5.80
CA HIS A 75 8.87 17.36 4.86
C HIS A 75 9.81 16.27 4.29
N GLY A 76 9.85 16.17 2.96
CA GLY A 76 10.71 15.22 2.26
C GLY A 76 10.21 13.78 2.33
N SER A 77 11.13 12.82 2.50
CA SER A 77 10.80 11.40 2.54
C SER A 77 9.87 11.06 3.71
N ARG A 78 8.98 10.07 3.54
CA ARG A 78 8.17 9.48 4.62
C ARG A 78 8.96 8.48 5.47
N TRP A 79 10.08 7.99 4.94
CA TRP A 79 10.93 7.01 5.59
C TRP A 79 12.03 7.66 6.42
N ARG A 80 12.31 7.07 7.58
CA ARG A 80 13.46 7.42 8.43
C ARG A 80 14.37 6.22 8.58
N VAL A 81 15.66 6.50 8.62
CA VAL A 81 16.71 5.50 8.82
C VAL A 81 17.28 5.69 10.21
N CYS A 82 17.42 4.61 10.97
CA CYS A 82 18.12 4.62 12.25
C CYS A 82 19.63 4.59 12.00
N ASN A 83 20.31 5.68 12.30
CA ASN A 83 21.77 5.78 12.24
C ASN A 83 22.32 5.72 13.66
N ASN A 84 22.86 4.56 14.05
CA ASN A 84 23.51 4.37 15.36
C ASN A 84 22.63 4.82 16.55
N GLY A 85 21.34 4.49 16.51
CA GLY A 85 20.37 4.84 17.56
C GLY A 85 19.67 6.18 17.36
N THR A 86 20.01 6.95 16.33
CA THR A 86 19.37 8.23 16.02
C THR A 86 18.61 8.15 14.70
N TRP A 87 17.34 8.52 14.70
CA TRP A 87 16.55 8.61 13.47
C TRP A 87 17.03 9.76 12.58
N SER A 88 17.05 9.53 11.26
CA SER A 88 17.54 10.49 10.25
C SER A 88 16.73 11.80 10.13
N GLY A 89 15.72 12.02 10.98
CA GLY A 89 14.88 13.21 10.98
C GLY A 89 13.51 12.98 11.63
N PRO A 90 12.66 14.02 11.71
CA PRO A 90 11.33 13.92 12.30
C PRO A 90 10.38 13.12 11.40
N PHE A 91 9.51 12.30 11.97
CA PHE A 91 8.56 11.48 11.21
C PHE A 91 7.41 12.26 10.56
N GLY A 92 7.27 13.55 10.87
CA GLY A 92 6.10 14.34 10.48
C GLY A 92 5.00 14.28 11.52
N LYS A 93 3.81 14.76 11.15
CA LYS A 93 2.63 14.79 12.02
C LYS A 93 1.41 14.33 11.24
N CYS A 94 0.49 13.66 11.91
CA CYS A 94 -0.80 13.33 11.32
C CYS A 94 -1.75 14.53 11.46
N LYS A 95 -2.39 14.90 10.35
CA LYS A 95 -3.33 16.03 10.24
C LYS A 95 -4.70 15.53 9.78
N PRO A 96 -5.82 16.06 10.30
CA PRO A 96 -7.14 15.71 9.81
C PRO A 96 -7.30 15.96 8.30
N LEU A 97 -8.02 15.08 7.61
CA LEU A 97 -8.46 15.32 6.24
C LEU A 97 -9.59 16.38 6.26
N GLY A 98 -9.36 17.54 5.63
CA GLY A 98 -10.42 18.51 5.32
C GLY A 98 -10.92 19.38 6.47
N THR A 99 -10.03 20.13 7.13
CA THR A 99 -10.41 21.36 7.86
C THR A 99 -10.60 22.53 6.92
#